data_AF-A0A1T5L8R8-F1
#
_entry.id   AF-A0A1T5L8R8-F1
#
_cell.length_a   1.000
_cell.length_b   1.000
_cell.length_c   1.000
_cell.angle_alpha   90.00
_cell.angle_beta   90.00
_cell.angle_gamma   90.00
#
_symmetry.space_group_name_H-M   'P 1'
#
loop_
_entity.id
_entity.type
_entity.pdbx_description
1 polymer ?
#
loop_
_entity_poly.entity_id
_entity_poly.type
_entity_poly.pdbx_seq_one_letter_code
_entity_poly.pdbx_strand_id
1 'polypeptide(L)' 'MVSINTTIEVDLTGQCAAESIGHIQISGTGGQADNVIGAQIFPEGKLIIALYSTS' A
#
# COMPACT_ATOMS: atom_id res chain seq x y z
N MET A 1 3.77 -16.14 3.26
CA MET A 1 4.32 -14.78 3.35
C MET A 1 3.19 -13.84 3.73
N VAL A 2 3.45 -12.85 4.58
CA VAL A 2 2.46 -11.82 4.93
C VAL A 2 3.11 -10.46 4.67
N SER A 3 2.50 -9.68 3.77
CA SER A 3 2.91 -8.32 3.43
C SER A 3 1.97 -7.35 4.11
N ILE A 4 2.53 -6.46 4.93
CA ILE A 4 1.80 -5.40 5.63
C ILE A 4 2.45 -4.08 5.25
N ASN A 5 1.69 -3.19 4.60
CA ASN A 5 2.15 -1.86 4.22
C ASN A 5 1.14 -0.80 4.66
N THR A 6 1.59 0.44 4.75
CA THR A 6 0.75 1.59 5.09
C THR A 6 0.56 2.48 3.88
N THR A 7 -0.59 3.14 3.78
CA THR A 7 -0.86 4.14 2.75
C THR A 7 -1.44 5.41 3.37
N ILE A 8 -1.44 6.51 2.62
CA ILE A 8 -1.97 7.80 3.10
C ILE A 8 -3.47 7.87 2.81
N GLU A 9 -3.87 7.45 1.61
CA GLU A 9 -5.26 7.47 1.15
C GLU A 9 -5.57 6.23 0.32
N VAL A 10 -6.85 5.83 0.36
CA VAL A 10 -7.41 4.78 -0.49
C VAL A 10 -8.68 5.29 -1.14
N ASP A 11 -8.83 5.07 -2.44
CA ASP A 11 -10.04 5.45 -3.17
C ASP A 11 -11.11 4.33 -3.17
N LEU A 12 -12.29 4.63 -3.69
CA LEU A 12 -13.39 3.67 -3.77
C LEU A 12 -13.13 2.50 -4.73
N THR A 13 -12.10 2.60 -5.58
CA THR A 13 -11.67 1.52 -6.48
C THR A 13 -10.60 0.62 -5.83
N GLY A 14 -10.08 1.02 -4.66
CA GLY A 14 -9.01 0.33 -3.94
C GLY A 14 -7.61 0.78 -4.33
N GLN A 15 -7.45 1.85 -5.11
CA GLN A 15 -6.13 2.44 -5.37
C GLN A 15 -5.59 3.06 -4.09
N CYS A 16 -4.36 2.70 -3.75
CA CYS A 16 -3.67 3.20 -2.56
C CYS A 16 -2.56 4.16 -3.01
N ALA A 17 -2.57 5.39 -2.47
CA ALA A 17 -1.49 6.36 -2.70
C ALA A 17 -0.68 6.54 -1.40
N ALA A 18 0.55 6.04 -1.40
CA ALA A 18 1.45 6.10 -0.23
C ALA A 18 2.54 7.18 -0.36
N GLU A 19 2.72 7.69 -1.58
CA GLU A 19 3.83 8.54 -1.98
C GLU A 19 3.51 10.02 -1.92
N SER A 20 2.27 10.40 -2.24
CA SER A 20 1.87 11.79 -2.44
C SER A 20 0.42 12.04 -2.04
N ILE A 21 0.13 13.29 -1.67
CA ILE A 21 -1.24 13.82 -1.56
C ILE A 21 -1.40 14.84 -2.69
N GLY A 22 -2.21 14.51 -3.69
CA GLY A 22 -2.26 15.28 -4.94
C GLY A 22 -0.87 15.38 -5.59
N HIS A 23 -0.37 16.60 -5.78
CA HIS A 23 0.96 16.85 -6.37
C HIS A 23 2.09 16.97 -5.34
N ILE A 24 1.78 16.87 -4.04
CA ILE A 24 2.76 17.03 -2.98
C ILE A 24 3.31 15.66 -2.61
N GLN A 25 4.60 15.45 -2.90
CA GLN A 25 5.32 14.26 -2.47
C GLN A 25 5.48 14.24 -0.94
N ILE A 26 5.06 13.17 -0.30
CA ILE A 26 5.16 12.93 1.15
C ILE A 26 6.23 11.88 1.45
N SER A 27 6.32 10.83 0.64
CA SER A 27 7.29 9.74 0.82
C SER A 27 8.01 9.41 -0.50
N GLY A 28 8.61 8.23 -0.66
CA GLY A 28 9.23 7.77 -1.92
C GLY A 28 8.48 6.57 -2.48
N THR A 29 8.69 6.26 -3.76
CA THR A 29 8.08 5.09 -4.45
C THR A 29 8.25 3.76 -3.69
N GLY A 30 9.33 3.62 -2.92
CA GLY A 30 9.52 2.50 -2.01
C GLY A 30 9.49 1.14 -2.71
N GLY A 31 9.22 0.08 -1.94
CA GLY A 31 9.10 -1.30 -2.41
C GLY A 31 7.74 -1.93 -2.10
N GLN A 32 6.71 -1.10 -1.85
CA GLN A 32 5.38 -1.59 -1.49
C GLN A 32 4.81 -2.49 -2.59
N ALA A 33 4.96 -2.09 -3.87
CA ALA A 33 4.53 -2.90 -5.00
C ALA A 33 5.26 -4.26 -5.03
N ASP A 34 6.58 -4.27 -4.85
CA ASP A 34 7.38 -5.50 -4.86
C ASP A 34 6.97 -6.46 -3.73
N ASN A 35 6.77 -5.92 -2.52
CA ASN A 35 6.35 -6.68 -1.35
C ASN A 35 4.92 -7.25 -1.51
N VAL A 36 4.02 -6.47 -2.12
CA VAL A 36 2.67 -6.92 -2.47
C VAL A 36 2.71 -8.02 -3.53
N ILE A 37 3.45 -7.82 -4.62
CA ILE A 37 3.58 -8.82 -5.69
C ILE A 37 4.18 -10.12 -5.14
N GLY A 38 5.25 -10.03 -4.33
CA GLY A 38 5.89 -11.19 -3.72
C GLY A 38 4.97 -11.98 -2.79
N ALA A 39 4.13 -11.30 -2.01
CA ALA A 39 3.14 -11.97 -1.18
C ALA A 39 1.95 -12.52 -1.98
N GLN A 40 1.55 -11.88 -3.09
CA GLN A 40 0.45 -12.34 -3.94
C GLN A 40 0.75 -13.68 -4.63
N ILE A 41 2.01 -13.90 -5.02
CA ILE A 41 2.44 -15.15 -5.69
C ILE A 41 2.79 -16.28 -4.71
N PHE A 42 2.90 -15.97 -3.41
CA PHE A 42 3.25 -16.97 -2.39
C PHE A 42 2.01 -17.81 -2.01
N PRO A 43 2.11 -19.16 -1.90
CA PRO A 43 1.00 -20.00 -1.45
C PRO A 43 0.49 -19.57 -0.07
N GLU A 44 -0.82 -19.38 0.08
CA GLU A 44 -1.43 -18.83 1.32
C GLU A 44 -0.90 -17.43 1.70
N GLY A 45 -0.45 -16.66 0.70
CA GLY A 45 0.03 -15.29 0.86
C GLY A 45 -1.07 -14.34 1.33
N LYS A 46 -0.71 -13.37 2.19
CA LYS A 46 -1.63 -12.35 2.68
C LYS A 46 -1.09 -10.95 2.40
N LEU A 47 -1.99 -10.08 1.97
CA LEU A 47 -1.76 -8.68 1.64
C LEU A 47 -2.62 -7.81 2.55
N ILE A 48 -1.98 -6.96 3.35
CA ILE A 48 -2.67 -6.07 4.28
C ILE A 48 -2.17 -4.66 4.01
N ILE A 49 -3.09 -3.78 3.64
CA ILE A 49 -2.87 -2.33 3.64
C ILE A 49 -3.57 -1.77 4.87
N ALA A 50 -2.84 -0.99 5.68
CA ALA A 50 -3.37 -0.35 6.87
C ALA A 50 -3.28 1.18 6.73
N LEU A 51 -4.36 1.86 7.10
CA LEU A 51 -4.42 3.32 7.22
C LEU A 51 -5.40 3.71 8.31
N TYR A 52 -5.25 4.92 8.85
CA TYR A 52 -6.30 5.52 9.67
C TYR A 52 -7.49 5.89 8.78
N SER A 53 -8.71 5.69 9.27
CA SER A 53 -9.93 6.05 8.54
C SER A 53 -10.12 7.56 8.37
N THR A 54 -9.49 8.34 9.25
CA THR A 54 -9.56 9.80 9.29
C THR A 54 -8.23 10.34 9.82
N SER A 55 -7.86 11.54 9.38
CA SER A 55 -6.69 12.29 9.85
C SER A 55 -6.98 13.13 11.10
#